data_AF-W5TB22-F1
#
_entry.id   AF-W5TB22-F1
#
_cell.length_a   1.000
_cell.length_b   1.000
_cell.length_c   1.000
_cell.angle_alpha   90.00
_cell.angle_beta   90.00
_cell.angle_gamma   90.00
#
_symmetry.space_group_name_H-M   'P 1'
#
loop_
_entity.id
_entity.type
_entity.pdbx_description
1 polymer ?
#
loop_
_entity_poly.entity_id
_entity_poly.type
_entity_poly.pdbx_seq_one_letter_code
_entity_poly.pdbx_strand_id
1 'polypeptide(L)'
;MEAACKPVDQQEWVRILRRVRMTPGTKYLGLMMSTYANFDGTRVFPGVKKLALVMCVSEKTVKRALRELRDAGMVERVKQGNRHNGDADEYRLTVPADLLDRPMLDPEEEHMSEGH
;
A
#
# COMPACT_ATOMS: atom_id res chain seq x y z
N MET A 1 14.15 -13.92 -5.61
CA MET A 1 14.29 -13.83 -4.14
C MET A 1 13.22 -12.87 -3.67
N GLU A 2 12.31 -13.31 -2.80
CA GLU A 2 11.25 -12.46 -2.26
C GLU A 2 11.90 -11.48 -1.27
N ALA A 3 11.87 -10.18 -1.60
CA ALA A 3 12.43 -9.16 -0.71
C ALA A 3 11.68 -9.21 0.62
N ALA A 4 12.41 -9.36 1.72
CA ALA A 4 11.82 -9.37 3.05
C ALA A 4 11.07 -8.06 3.28
N CYS A 5 9.76 -8.12 3.54
CA CYS A 5 8.96 -6.94 3.86
C CYS A 5 9.02 -6.68 5.36
N LYS A 6 9.11 -5.40 5.74
CA LYS A 6 9.14 -4.96 7.13
C LYS A 6 7.86 -4.18 7.45
N PRO A 7 7.16 -4.50 8.56
CA PRO A 7 6.07 -3.67 9.06
C PRO A 7 6.56 -2.27 9.41
N VAL A 8 5.73 -1.27 9.15
CA VAL A 8 5.99 0.14 9.49
C VAL A 8 4.71 0.79 10.02
N ASP A 9 4.86 1.87 10.78
CA ASP A 9 3.71 2.65 11.24
C ASP A 9 3.05 3.43 10.10
N GLN A 10 1.84 3.92 10.36
CA GLN A 10 1.04 4.62 9.34
C GLN A 10 1.73 5.88 8.80
N GLN A 11 2.42 6.65 9.66
CA GLN A 11 3.01 7.92 9.26
C GLN A 11 4.26 7.71 8.41
N GLU A 12 5.14 6.81 8.84
CA GLU A 12 6.32 6.40 8.08
C GLU A 12 5.90 5.85 6.72
N TRP A 13 4.89 4.99 6.69
CA TRP A 13 4.39 4.41 5.45
C TRP A 13 3.89 5.46 4.46
N VAL A 14 3.11 6.46 4.93
CA VAL A 14 2.61 7.54 4.06
C VAL A 14 3.77 8.37 3.51
N ARG A 15 4.79 8.68 4.32
CA ARG A 15 6.00 9.39 3.87
C ARG A 15 6.71 8.63 2.77
N ILE A 16 6.84 7.31 2.92
CA ILE A 16 7.48 6.46 1.93
C ILE A 16 6.64 6.36 0.66
N LEU A 17 5.34 6.12 0.76
CA LEU A 17 4.45 6.02 -0.40
C LEU A 17 4.50 7.28 -1.29
N ARG A 18 4.59 8.47 -0.68
CA ARG A 18 4.73 9.73 -1.41
C ARG A 18 5.98 9.75 -2.30
N ARG A 19 7.06 9.10 -1.87
CA ARG A 19 8.36 9.10 -2.53
C ARG A 19 8.53 7.97 -3.56
N VAL A 20 7.95 6.80 -3.33
CA VAL A 20 8.07 5.64 -4.23
C VAL A 20 7.46 5.92 -5.60
N ARG A 21 8.04 5.39 -6.68
CA ARG A 21 7.44 5.44 -8.02
C ARG A 21 6.37 4.36 -8.18
N MET A 22 5.13 4.79 -8.42
CA MET A 22 3.98 3.93 -8.71
C MET A 22 3.01 4.66 -9.64
N THR A 23 2.05 3.95 -10.21
CA THR A 23 0.98 4.64 -10.93
C THR A 23 0.17 5.55 -9.99
N PRO A 24 -0.39 6.68 -10.48
CA PRO A 24 -1.18 7.59 -9.63
C PRO A 24 -2.35 6.89 -8.94
N GLY A 25 -3.02 5.97 -9.63
CA GLY A 25 -4.12 5.17 -9.04
C GLY A 25 -3.67 4.26 -7.91
N THR A 26 -2.47 3.69 -8.01
CA THR A 26 -1.87 2.85 -6.97
C THR A 26 -1.43 3.68 -5.76
N LYS A 27 -0.83 4.87 -5.97
CA LYS A 27 -0.59 5.83 -4.86
C LYS A 27 -1.88 6.26 -4.18
N TYR A 28 -2.91 6.61 -4.96
CA TYR A 28 -4.18 7.04 -4.40
C TYR A 28 -4.85 5.93 -3.58
N LEU A 29 -4.85 4.69 -4.09
CA LEU A 29 -5.31 3.53 -3.34
C LEU A 29 -4.54 3.36 -2.03
N GLY A 30 -3.21 3.45 -2.10
CA GLY A 30 -2.35 3.30 -0.94
C GLY A 30 -2.65 4.32 0.16
N LEU A 31 -2.75 5.60 -0.21
CA LEU A 31 -3.12 6.67 0.73
C LEU A 31 -4.54 6.47 1.28
N MET A 32 -5.47 5.98 0.47
CA MET A 32 -6.82 5.68 0.95
C MET A 32 -6.80 4.52 1.96
N MET A 33 -6.03 3.46 1.69
CA MET A 33 -5.86 2.34 2.63
C MET A 33 -5.24 2.79 3.96
N SER A 34 -4.26 3.71 3.95
CA SER A 34 -3.63 4.20 5.18
C SER A 34 -4.62 4.96 6.08
N THR A 35 -5.71 5.52 5.54
CA THR A 35 -6.77 6.15 6.37
C THR A 35 -7.58 5.15 7.20
N TYR A 36 -7.54 3.85 6.85
CA TYR A 36 -8.18 2.78 7.60
C TYR A 36 -7.23 2.05 8.55
N ALA A 37 -5.93 2.36 8.48
CA ALA A 37 -4.94 1.73 9.32
C ALA A 37 -5.01 2.25 10.76
N ASN A 38 -4.69 1.37 11.71
CA ASN A 38 -4.25 1.81 13.03
C ASN A 38 -2.93 2.59 12.91
N PHE A 39 -2.60 3.34 13.96
CA PHE A 39 -1.33 4.09 14.03
C PHE A 39 -0.11 3.18 13.80
N ASP A 40 -0.14 1.94 14.30
CA ASP A 40 0.93 0.93 14.14
C ASP A 40 0.95 0.26 12.74
N GLY A 41 0.17 0.75 11.78
CA GLY A 41 0.11 0.21 10.42
C GLY A 41 -0.68 -1.10 10.28
N THR A 42 -1.39 -1.54 11.33
CA THR A 42 -2.21 -2.77 11.32
C THR A 42 -3.68 -2.51 11.02
N ARG A 43 -4.47 -3.60 10.99
CA ARG A 43 -5.95 -3.55 10.91
C ARG A 43 -6.48 -2.85 9.66
N VAL A 44 -5.80 -3.02 8.53
CA VAL A 44 -6.22 -2.45 7.26
C VAL A 44 -7.16 -3.42 6.55
N PHE A 45 -8.47 -3.31 6.76
CA PHE A 45 -9.45 -4.20 6.11
C PHE A 45 -10.55 -3.48 5.30
N PRO A 46 -10.25 -2.42 4.52
CA PRO A 46 -11.25 -1.87 3.63
C PRO A 46 -11.53 -2.87 2.48
N GLY A 47 -12.75 -3.39 2.41
CA GLY A 47 -13.15 -4.26 1.31
C GLY A 47 -13.10 -3.56 -0.05
N VAL A 48 -12.83 -4.32 -1.13
CA VAL A 48 -12.70 -3.80 -2.50
C VAL A 48 -13.89 -2.93 -2.93
N LYS A 49 -15.11 -3.36 -2.60
CA LYS A 49 -16.34 -2.60 -2.90
C LYS A 49 -16.34 -1.22 -2.25
N LYS A 50 -15.95 -1.14 -0.98
CA LYS A 50 -15.88 0.13 -0.23
C LYS A 50 -14.85 1.07 -0.85
N LEU A 51 -13.66 0.55 -1.17
CA LEU A 51 -12.60 1.33 -1.82
C LEU A 51 -13.04 1.84 -3.19
N ALA A 52 -13.70 1.02 -3.99
CA ALA A 52 -14.21 1.41 -5.31
C ALA A 52 -15.18 2.60 -5.21
N LEU A 53 -16.11 2.55 -4.24
CA LEU A 53 -17.06 3.64 -3.99
C LEU A 53 -16.35 4.91 -3.50
N VAL A 54 -15.49 4.82 -2.49
CA VAL A 54 -14.83 5.98 -1.89
C VAL A 54 -13.86 6.66 -2.86
N MET A 55 -13.18 5.88 -3.69
CA MET A 55 -12.24 6.40 -4.69
C MET A 55 -12.91 6.77 -6.01
N CYS A 56 -14.22 6.54 -6.16
CA CYS A 56 -14.96 6.76 -7.40
C CYS A 56 -14.36 6.03 -8.63
N VAL A 57 -13.94 4.78 -8.46
CA VAL A 57 -13.34 3.94 -9.52
C VAL A 57 -13.99 2.56 -9.59
N SER A 58 -13.70 1.80 -10.65
CA SER A 58 -14.18 0.42 -10.75
C SER A 58 -13.49 -0.53 -9.75
N GLU A 59 -14.16 -1.61 -9.33
CA GLU A 59 -13.52 -2.67 -8.55
C GLU A 59 -12.31 -3.28 -9.27
N LYS A 60 -12.32 -3.31 -10.61
CA LYS A 60 -11.20 -3.80 -11.42
C LYS A 60 -9.96 -2.92 -11.22
N THR A 61 -10.15 -1.60 -11.17
CA THR A 61 -9.09 -0.63 -10.87
C THR A 61 -8.52 -0.87 -9.47
N VAL A 62 -9.37 -1.04 -8.47
CA VAL A 62 -8.94 -1.33 -7.09
C VAL A 62 -8.13 -2.63 -7.03
N LYS A 63 -8.64 -3.72 -7.62
CA LYS A 63 -7.93 -5.02 -7.63
C LYS A 63 -6.58 -4.95 -8.33
N ARG A 64 -6.47 -4.18 -9.43
CA ARG A 64 -5.20 -3.95 -10.13
C ARG A 64 -4.21 -3.16 -9.26
N ALA A 65 -4.64 -2.04 -8.69
CA ALA A 65 -3.80 -1.21 -7.83
C ALA A 65 -3.37 -1.95 -6.55
N LEU A 66 -4.26 -2.76 -5.97
CA LEU A 66 -3.95 -3.57 -4.80
C LEU A 66 -2.92 -4.65 -5.10
N ARG A 67 -3.01 -5.27 -6.30
CA ARG A 67 -1.97 -6.18 -6.80
C ARG A 67 -0.63 -5.45 -6.93
N GLU A 68 -0.61 -4.28 -7.56
CA GLU A 68 0.62 -3.49 -7.72
C GLU A 68 1.26 -3.11 -6.35
N LEU A 69 0.45 -2.68 -5.37
CA LEU A 69 0.94 -2.42 -4.01
C LEU A 69 1.55 -3.67 -3.34
N ARG A 70 0.89 -4.83 -3.49
CA ARG A 70 1.38 -6.10 -2.92
C ARG A 70 2.66 -6.57 -3.60
N ASP A 71 2.68 -6.55 -4.93
CA ASP A 71 3.84 -6.96 -5.74
C ASP A 71 5.04 -6.05 -5.45
N ALA A 72 4.80 -4.77 -5.12
CA ALA A 72 5.82 -3.84 -4.69
C ALA A 72 6.30 -4.03 -3.23
N GLY A 73 5.64 -4.85 -2.42
CA GLY A 73 5.93 -5.05 -1.00
C GLY A 73 5.40 -3.96 -0.07
N MET A 74 4.53 -3.07 -0.57
CA MET A 74 3.99 -1.95 0.20
C MET A 74 2.84 -2.34 1.13
N VAL A 75 2.17 -3.47 0.86
CA VAL A 75 1.18 -4.04 1.77
C VAL A 75 1.28 -5.55 1.79
N GLU A 76 1.07 -6.14 2.96
CA GLU A 76 1.01 -7.58 3.15
C GLU A 76 -0.40 -7.98 3.57
N ARG A 77 -0.92 -9.07 3.00
CA ARG A 77 -2.20 -9.64 3.44
C ARG A 77 -1.96 -10.58 4.63
N VAL A 78 -2.35 -10.14 5.81
CA VAL A 78 -2.15 -10.89 7.07
C VAL A 78 -3.27 -11.90 7.33
N LYS A 79 -4.48 -11.65 6.82
CA LYS A 79 -5.60 -12.58 6.93
C LYS A 79 -6.45 -12.54 5.66
N GLN A 80 -6.78 -13.72 5.16
CA GLN A 80 -7.77 -13.83 4.08
C GLN A 80 -9.18 -13.72 4.66
N GLY A 81 -9.99 -12.84 4.06
CA GLY A 81 -11.39 -12.68 4.39
C GLY A 81 -12.24 -13.85 3.87
N ASN A 82 -13.30 -14.17 4.60
CA ASN A 82 -14.32 -15.11 4.17
C ASN A 82 -15.45 -14.38 3.42
N ARG A 83 -15.49 -14.57 2.09
CA ARG A 83 -16.53 -13.99 1.22
C ARG A 83 -17.95 -14.43 1.58
N HIS A 84 -18.13 -15.65 2.08
CA HIS A 84 -19.46 -16.15 2.44
C HIS A 84 -20.00 -15.47 3.70
N ASN A 85 -19.11 -14.98 4.56
CA ASN A 85 -19.47 -14.26 5.79
C ASN A 85 -19.41 -12.74 5.62
N GLY A 86 -19.06 -12.24 4.43
CA GLY A 86 -18.90 -10.80 4.18
C GLY A 86 -17.61 -10.19 4.72
N ASP A 87 -16.67 -11.00 5.18
CA ASP A 87 -15.40 -10.54 5.74
C ASP A 87 -14.45 -10.05 4.64
N ALA A 88 -13.83 -8.89 4.87
CA ALA A 88 -12.78 -8.36 4.02
C ALA A 88 -11.42 -9.01 4.33
N ASP A 89 -10.52 -8.99 3.35
CA ASP A 89 -9.11 -9.30 3.60
C ASP A 89 -8.52 -8.28 4.57
N GLU A 90 -7.71 -8.75 5.51
CA GLU A 90 -6.95 -7.90 6.42
C GLU A 90 -5.53 -7.75 5.88
N TYR A 91 -5.09 -6.49 5.85
CA TYR A 91 -3.77 -6.07 5.41
C TYR A 91 -3.02 -5.40 6.56
N ARG A 92 -1.69 -5.36 6.37
CA ARG A 92 -0.74 -4.60 7.17
C ARG A 92 0.11 -3.75 6.23
N LEU A 93 0.41 -2.53 6.67
CA LEU A 93 1.32 -1.62 5.98
C LEU A 93 2.75 -2.13 6.14
N THR A 94 3.46 -2.23 5.02
CA THR A 94 4.83 -2.76 4.97
C THR A 94 5.67 -1.95 4.01
N VAL A 95 6.98 -2.12 4.10
CA VAL A 95 7.94 -1.65 3.10
C VAL A 95 8.92 -2.77 2.76
N PRO A 96 9.34 -2.89 1.50
CA PRO A 96 10.29 -3.91 1.11
C PRO A 96 11.71 -3.53 1.60
N ALA A 97 12.53 -4.51 1.99
CA ALA A 97 13.87 -4.23 2.55
C ALA A 97 14.83 -3.56 1.56
N ASP A 98 14.64 -3.78 0.26
CA ASP A 98 15.38 -3.17 -0.85
C ASP A 98 14.81 -1.80 -1.27
N LEU A 99 13.91 -1.21 -0.47
CA LEU A 99 13.26 0.05 -0.82
C LEU A 99 14.25 1.18 -1.13
N LEU A 100 15.34 1.28 -0.37
CA LEU A 100 16.36 2.33 -0.54
C LEU A 100 17.20 2.14 -1.80
N ASP A 101 17.24 0.93 -2.33
CA ASP A 101 17.96 0.57 -3.55
C ASP A 101 17.12 0.90 -4.81
N ARG A 102 15.84 1.29 -4.62
CA ARG A 102 14.93 1.63 -5.71
C ARG A 102 14.92 3.14 -5.99
N PRO A 103 14.82 3.55 -7.27
CA PRO A 103 14.62 4.95 -7.60
C PRO A 103 13.34 5.52 -6.99
N MET A 104 13.47 6.53 -6.13
CA MET A 104 12.37 7.22 -5.46
C MET A 104 12.72 8.69 -5.25
N LEU A 105 11.74 9.50 -4.86
CA LEU A 105 12.02 10.89 -4.48
C LEU A 105 12.93 10.93 -3.24
N ASP A 106 13.78 11.96 -3.18
CA ASP A 106 14.49 12.34 -1.96
C ASP A 106 13.50 12.66 -0.81
N PRO A 107 13.97 12.73 0.45
CA PRO A 107 13.10 13.05 1.59
C PRO A 107 12.36 14.39 1.46
N GLU A 108 12.96 15.35 0.75
CA GLU A 108 12.45 16.70 0.51
C GLU A 108 11.44 16.78 -0.65
N GLU A 109 11.32 15.71 -1.45
CA GLU A 109 10.45 15.58 -2.63
C GLU A 109 10.80 16.52 -3.80
N GLU A 110 12.06 16.91 -3.91
CA GLU A 110 12.57 17.83 -4.93
C GLU A 110 13.23 17.09 -6.11
N HIS A 111 13.96 16.01 -5.82
CA HIS A 111 14.74 15.27 -6.83
C HIS A 111 14.50 13.77 -6.78
N MET A 112 14.79 13.10 -7.89
CA MET A 112 14.85 11.64 -7.95
C MET A 112 16.20 11.17 -7.41
N SER A 113 16.18 10.33 -6.37
CA SER A 113 17.34 9.54 -5.95
C SER A 113 17.55 8.40 -6.94
N GLU A 114 18.79 8.14 -7.35
CA GLU A 114 19.12 7.08 -8.33
C GLU A 114 19.02 5.65 -7.75
N GLY A 115 18.69 5.51 -6.46
CA GLY A 115 18.85 4.26 -5.70
C GLY A 115 20.31 4.07 -5.26
N HIS A 116 20.53 3.30 -4.20
CA HIS A 116 21.87 2.92 -3.73
C HIS A 116 22.32 1.56 -4.27
#